data_AF-A0A920JV69-F1
#
_entry.id   AF-A0A920JV69-F1
#
_cell.length_a   1.000
_cell.length_b   1.000
_cell.length_c   1.000
_cell.angle_alpha   90.00
_cell.angle_beta   90.00
_cell.angle_gamma   90.00
#
_symmetry.space_group_name_H-M   'P 1'
#
loop_
_entity.id
_entity.type
_entity.pdbx_description
1 polymer ?
#
loop_
_entity_poly.entity_id
_entity_poly.type
_entity_poly.pdbx_seq_one_letter_code
_entity_poly.pdbx_strand_id
1 'polypeptide(L)'
;MTNQKTFMSNEVIERLHSTCPHDCPSACALEVERIDSKTIGRVYGARDNEYTSGTLCAKVGNYAERVHHPKRLKNPCAELDQKA
;
A
#
# COMPACT_ATOMS: atom_id res chain seq x y z
N MET A 1 -29.76 -10.15 -15.27
CA MET A 1 -28.47 -10.71 -15.73
C MET A 1 -27.37 -9.91 -15.03
N THR A 2 -27.09 -10.26 -13.79
CA THR A 2 -26.18 -9.53 -12.90
C THR A 2 -24.76 -9.90 -13.30
N ASN A 3 -24.04 -8.92 -13.88
CA ASN A 3 -22.69 -9.08 -14.41
C ASN A 3 -21.70 -9.48 -13.30
N GLN A 4 -21.54 -10.80 -13.12
CA GLN A 4 -20.39 -11.41 -12.47
C GLN A 4 -19.16 -11.19 -13.36
N LYS A 5 -18.56 -9.99 -13.33
CA LYS A 5 -17.14 -9.84 -13.67
C LYS A 5 -16.32 -10.12 -12.41
N THR A 6 -16.35 -11.37 -11.99
CA THR A 6 -15.34 -11.93 -11.11
C THR A 6 -14.06 -11.99 -11.95
N PHE A 7 -13.17 -11.01 -11.79
CA PHE A 7 -11.83 -11.05 -12.33
C PHE A 7 -11.08 -12.22 -11.67
N MET A 8 -11.21 -13.42 -12.25
CA MET A 8 -10.34 -14.56 -11.99
C MET A 8 -9.31 -14.66 -13.12
N SER A 9 -8.58 -13.56 -13.38
CA SER A 9 -7.41 -13.62 -14.24
C SER A 9 -6.24 -14.12 -13.39
N ASN A 10 -5.70 -15.27 -13.80
CA ASN A 10 -4.49 -15.88 -13.29
C ASN A 10 -3.25 -15.08 -13.75
N GLU A 11 -3.26 -13.78 -13.48
CA GLU A 11 -2.16 -12.88 -13.81
C GLU A 11 -1.18 -12.94 -12.63
N VAL A 12 0.05 -13.38 -12.90
CA VAL A 12 1.10 -13.43 -11.88
C VAL A 12 1.47 -11.99 -11.53
N ILE A 13 0.88 -11.47 -10.46
CA ILE A 13 1.23 -10.15 -9.94
C ILE A 13 2.59 -10.25 -9.26
N GLU A 14 3.55 -9.48 -9.76
CA GLU A 14 4.89 -9.39 -9.18
C GLU A 14 4.83 -8.86 -7.75
N ARG A 15 5.57 -9.51 -6.84
CA ARG A 15 5.74 -9.05 -5.46
C ARG A 15 7.15 -8.54 -5.26
N LEU A 16 7.25 -7.34 -4.70
CA LEU A 16 8.51 -6.68 -4.39
C LEU A 16 8.67 -6.49 -2.89
N HIS A 17 9.92 -6.54 -2.43
CA HIS A 17 10.23 -6.30 -1.02
C HIS A 17 10.25 -4.80 -0.71
N SER A 18 9.70 -4.44 0.44
CA SER A 18 9.74 -3.09 1.00
C SER A 18 9.82 -3.16 2.53
N THR A 19 10.03 -2.03 3.16
CA THR A 19 9.81 -1.86 4.60
C THR A 19 8.55 -1.05 4.87
N CYS A 20 7.95 -1.25 6.05
CA CYS A 20 6.83 -0.48 6.52
C CYS A 20 7.22 1.00 6.69
N PRO A 21 6.49 1.95 6.07
CA PRO A 21 6.80 3.37 6.17
C PRO A 21 6.24 4.01 7.45
N HIS A 22 5.55 3.24 8.30
CA HIS A 22 5.16 3.74 9.61
C HIS A 22 6.35 3.70 10.55
N ASP A 23 6.66 4.86 11.13
CA ASP A 23 7.66 5.06 12.17
C ASP A 23 7.20 4.43 13.49
N CYS A 24 7.09 3.11 13.48
CA CYS A 24 6.83 2.28 14.64
C CYS A 24 8.04 1.39 14.87
N PRO A 25 8.31 0.97 16.11
CA PRO A 25 9.52 0.24 16.45
C PRO A 25 9.62 -1.14 15.76
N SER A 26 8.53 -1.62 15.18
CA SER A 26 8.47 -2.93 14.54
C SER A 26 9.17 -3.02 13.18
N ALA A 27 9.34 -1.88 12.48
CA ALA A 27 10.02 -1.80 11.18
C ALA A 27 9.73 -2.98 10.22
N CYS A 28 8.44 -3.36 10.08
CA CYS A 28 8.04 -4.62 9.45
C CYS A 28 8.56 -4.74 8.00
N ALA A 29 9.13 -5.89 7.65
CA ALA A 29 9.41 -6.25 6.26
C ALA A 29 8.12 -6.62 5.53
N LEU A 30 7.98 -6.14 4.29
CA LEU A 30 6.77 -6.25 3.48
C LEU A 30 7.05 -6.91 2.13
N GLU A 31 6.09 -7.68 1.65
CA GLU A 31 5.95 -8.07 0.24
C GLU A 31 4.75 -7.29 -0.34
N VAL A 32 5.01 -6.49 -1.38
CA VAL A 32 4.01 -5.59 -1.97
C VAL A 32 3.73 -6.00 -3.41
N GLU A 33 2.46 -6.18 -3.74
CA GLU A 33 2.04 -6.41 -5.12
C GLU A 33 2.24 -5.16 -5.98
N ARG A 34 2.91 -5.31 -7.12
CA ARG A 34 3.04 -4.28 -8.16
C ARG A 34 2.07 -4.58 -9.29
N ILE A 35 1.02 -3.77 -9.41
CA ILE A 35 0.03 -3.89 -10.50
C ILE A 35 0.58 -3.23 -11.76
N ASP A 36 1.16 -2.04 -11.62
CA ASP A 36 1.83 -1.31 -12.70
C ASP A 36 2.94 -0.40 -12.12
N SER A 37 3.55 0.43 -12.96
CA SER A 37 4.62 1.36 -12.57
C SER A 37 4.30 2.32 -11.42
N LYS A 38 3.02 2.60 -11.13
CA LYS A 38 2.56 3.59 -10.15
C LYS A 38 1.50 3.03 -9.18
N THR A 39 0.96 1.85 -9.46
CA THR A 39 -0.13 1.26 -8.67
C THR A 39 0.36 0.03 -7.91
N ILE A 40 0.27 0.09 -6.58
CA ILE A 40 0.42 -1.08 -5.70
C ILE A 40 -0.93 -1.75 -5.42
N GLY A 41 -0.90 -3.07 -5.25
CA GLY A 41 -2.02 -3.91 -4.84
C GLY A 41 -2.00 -4.26 -3.35
N ARG A 42 -2.26 -5.53 -3.00
CA ARG A 42 -2.24 -5.96 -1.59
C ARG A 42 -0.84 -5.89 -1.00
N VAL A 43 -0.79 -5.64 0.30
CA VAL A 43 0.45 -5.62 1.09
C VAL A 43 0.44 -6.80 2.06
N TYR A 44 1.52 -7.56 2.04
CA TYR A 44 1.73 -8.74 2.87
C TYR A 44 2.93 -8.54 3.79
N GLY A 45 2.93 -9.20 4.94
CA GLY A 45 4.13 -9.28 5.76
C GLY A 45 5.07 -10.28 5.12
N ALA A 46 6.35 -9.93 5.02
CA ALA A 46 7.36 -10.84 4.50
C ALA A 46 7.50 -12.03 5.45
N ARG A 47 7.44 -13.26 4.91
CA ARG A 47 7.45 -14.48 5.73
C ARG A 47 8.83 -14.84 6.24
N ASP A 48 9.87 -14.39 5.54
CA ASP A 48 11.28 -14.56 5.88
C ASP A 48 11.74 -13.64 7.02
N ASN A 49 10.98 -12.60 7.35
CA ASN A 49 11.26 -11.75 8.50
C ASN A 49 10.86 -12.43 9.81
N GLU A 50 11.83 -13.02 10.51
CA GLU A 50 11.63 -13.74 11.77
C GLU A 50 10.88 -12.91 12.82
N TYR A 51 11.15 -11.60 12.89
CA TYR A 51 10.56 -10.72 13.89
C TYR A 51 9.03 -10.61 13.78
N THR A 52 8.49 -10.47 12.57
CA THR A 52 7.03 -10.38 12.35
C THR A 52 6.41 -11.68 11.87
N SER A 53 7.20 -12.61 11.34
CA SER A 53 6.76 -13.91 10.80
C SER A 53 5.56 -13.77 9.85
N GLY A 54 5.63 -12.81 8.92
CA GLY A 54 4.54 -12.51 7.98
C GLY A 54 3.30 -11.80 8.57
N THR A 55 3.26 -11.52 9.87
CA THR A 55 2.15 -10.82 10.53
C THR A 55 2.19 -9.32 10.26
N LEU A 56 1.03 -8.74 9.90
CA LEU A 56 0.86 -7.29 9.73
C LEU A 56 -0.26 -6.74 10.59
N CYS A 57 -0.11 -5.48 11.00
CA CYS A 57 -1.21 -4.73 11.61
C CYS A 57 -2.21 -4.25 10.54
N ALA A 58 -3.45 -3.98 10.96
CA ALA A 58 -4.51 -3.50 10.08
C ALA A 58 -4.16 -2.19 9.32
N LYS A 59 -3.31 -1.34 9.91
CA LYS A 59 -2.85 -0.09 9.29
C LYS A 59 -2.13 -0.33 7.96
N VAL A 60 -1.30 -1.38 7.92
CA VAL A 60 -0.46 -1.72 6.76
C VAL A 60 -1.19 -2.67 5.82
N GLY A 61 -2.02 -3.57 6.33
CA GLY A 61 -2.82 -4.47 5.48
C GLY A 61 -3.68 -3.73 4.45
N ASN A 62 -4.17 -2.53 4.79
CA ASN A 62 -4.99 -1.68 3.91
C ASN A 62 -4.19 -0.52 3.28
N TYR A 63 -2.85 -0.60 3.20
CA TYR A 63 -2.03 0.55 2.82
C TYR A 63 -2.31 1.07 1.40
N ALA A 64 -2.72 0.20 0.47
CA ALA A 64 -3.11 0.59 -0.88
C ALA A 64 -4.24 1.62 -0.90
N GLU A 65 -5.21 1.50 0.01
CA GLU A 65 -6.33 2.44 0.13
C GLU A 65 -5.83 3.85 0.48
N ARG A 66 -4.79 3.94 1.33
CA ARG A 66 -4.19 5.22 1.74
C ARG A 66 -3.35 5.83 0.62
N VAL A 67 -2.51 5.02 -0.04
CA VAL A 67 -1.64 5.50 -1.13
C VAL A 67 -2.45 6.01 -2.32
N HIS A 68 -3.57 5.34 -2.62
CA HIS A 68 -4.42 5.68 -3.78
C HIS A 68 -5.65 6.50 -3.39
N HIS A 69 -5.73 6.99 -2.15
CA HIS A 69 -6.89 7.72 -1.67
C HIS A 69 -7.14 8.97 -2.52
N PRO A 70 -8.39 9.25 -2.94
CA PRO A 70 -8.70 10.38 -3.84
C PRO A 70 -8.33 11.74 -3.22
N LYS A 71 -8.36 11.86 -1.89
CA LYS A 71 -7.98 13.09 -1.15
C LYS A 71 -6.48 13.18 -0.80
N ARG A 72 -5.61 12.32 -1.34
CA ARG A 72 -4.16 12.45 -1.12
C ARG A 72 -3.67 13.78 -1.66
N LEU A 73 -2.75 14.44 -0.94
CA LEU A 73 -2.06 15.61 -1.44
C LEU A 73 -1.23 15.23 -2.68
N LYS A 74 -1.50 15.88 -3.80
CA LYS A 74 -0.85 15.63 -5.11
C LYS A 74 -0.03 16.81 -5.60
N ASN A 75 -0.37 18.01 -5.12
CA ASN A 75 0.24 19.25 -5.54
C ASN A 75 0.85 19.94 -4.32
N PRO A 76 1.99 20.64 -4.49
CA PRO A 76 2.50 21.55 -3.47
C PRO A 76 1.44 22.58 -3.09
N CYS A 77 1.33 22.89 -1.80
CA CYS A 77 0.51 24.00 -1.31
C CYS A 77 1.44 25.18 -1.00
N ALA A 78 1.10 26.36 -1.50
CA ALA A 78 1.71 27.62 -1.08
C ALA A 78 0.90 28.22 0.06
N GLU A 79 1.59 28.80 1.04
CA GLU A 79 0.94 29.69 1.99
C GLU A 79 0.43 30.93 1.24
N LEU A 80 -0.86 31.24 1.41
CA LEU A 80 -1.42 32.49 0.92
C LEU A 80 -1.27 33.51 2.03
N ASP A 81 -0.58 34.61 1.73
CA ASP A 81 -0.30 35.69 2.69
C ASP A 81 -1.62 36.21 3.27
N GLN A 82 -1.86 35.97 4.56
CA GLN A 82 -3.10 36.37 5.25
C GLN A 82 -2.98 37.81 5.75
N LYS A 83 -2.84 38.78 4.83
CA LYS A 83 -3.02 40.20 5.17
C LYS A 83 -4.44 40.63 4.79
N ALA A 84 -5.29 40.74 5.80
CA ALA A 84 -6.53 41.50 5.79
C ALA A 84 -6.23 43.01 5.87
#